data_AF-A0A6M0H371-F1
#
_entry.id   AF-A0A6M0H371-F1
#
_cell.length_a   1.000
_cell.length_b   1.000
_cell.length_c   1.000
_cell.angle_alpha   90.00
_cell.angle_beta   90.00
_cell.angle_gamma   90.00
#
_symmetry.space_group_name_H-M   'P 1'
#
loop_
_entity.id
_entity.type
_entity.pdbx_description
1 polymer ?
#
loop_
_entity_poly.entity_id
_entity_poly.type
_entity_poly.pdbx_seq_one_letter_code
_entity_poly.pdbx_strand_id
1 'polypeptide(L)'
;MLKGNTKTKKIMAIAFGAILTVGMLTGCGTSTKEKNPTTKEVIENIKNSTEFADMQEGNEEKLEKFVGVKSEDIEEISFYIPKTNLQADEVAVIKVKDEAKVEDMKKQIEAKVNENGEGFKDYLPEQYNLVENKVLKSERTYILLAVSKDAEKIEEAFDGSFK
;
A
#
# COMPACT_ATOMS: atom_id res chain seq x y z
N MET A 1 -33.09 -88.40 -32.38
CA MET A 1 -31.76 -87.98 -32.90
C MET A 1 -31.49 -86.59 -32.35
N LEU A 2 -30.66 -86.46 -31.30
CA LEU A 2 -29.19 -86.35 -31.32
C LEU A 2 -28.69 -85.04 -31.96
N LYS A 3 -28.09 -84.21 -31.08
CA LYS A 3 -26.89 -83.37 -31.31
C LYS A 3 -27.08 -82.19 -32.28
N GLY A 4 -26.34 -81.09 -32.13
CA GLY A 4 -25.20 -80.87 -31.27
C GLY A 4 -24.56 -79.51 -31.53
N ASN A 5 -23.93 -79.06 -30.47
CA ASN A 5 -23.00 -77.95 -30.33
C ASN A 5 -21.75 -78.12 -31.23
N THR A 6 -21.18 -77.05 -31.82
CA THR A 6 -19.75 -76.92 -32.19
C THR A 6 -19.41 -75.42 -32.26
N LYS A 7 -18.52 -74.86 -31.41
CA LYS A 7 -17.03 -74.90 -31.42
C LYS A 7 -16.48 -74.44 -32.79
N THR A 8 -15.52 -73.52 -32.98
CA THR A 8 -14.37 -73.06 -32.17
C THR A 8 -13.59 -71.98 -32.96
N LYS A 9 -12.71 -71.21 -32.26
CA LYS A 9 -11.37 -70.72 -32.68
C LYS A 9 -11.35 -69.54 -33.70
N LYS A 10 -10.62 -68.42 -33.53
CA LYS A 10 -9.26 -68.17 -33.00
C LYS A 10 -8.97 -66.64 -32.98
N ILE A 11 -8.22 -66.17 -31.97
CA ILE A 11 -7.11 -65.17 -32.02
C ILE A 11 -7.51 -63.72 -32.42
N MET A 12 -7.33 -62.68 -31.61
CA MET A 12 -6.03 -62.18 -31.13
C MET A 12 -6.21 -61.27 -29.90
N ALA A 13 -5.39 -61.52 -28.88
CA ALA A 13 -5.23 -60.67 -27.71
C ALA A 13 -4.48 -59.39 -28.05
N ILE A 14 -4.89 -58.25 -27.48
CA ILE A 14 -3.97 -57.16 -27.14
C ILE A 14 -4.24 -56.77 -25.69
N ALA A 15 -3.15 -56.75 -24.94
CA ALA A 15 -3.09 -56.79 -23.49
C ALA A 15 -3.22 -55.42 -22.83
N PHE A 16 -3.75 -55.47 -21.61
CA PHE A 16 -3.33 -54.77 -20.39
C PHE A 16 -2.46 -53.50 -20.52
N GLY A 17 -3.00 -52.40 -20.02
CA GLY A 17 -2.25 -51.23 -19.57
C GLY A 17 -2.97 -50.56 -18.41
N ALA A 18 -2.74 -51.05 -17.19
CA ALA A 18 -3.10 -50.37 -15.96
C ALA A 18 -2.00 -49.35 -15.62
N ILE A 19 -2.33 -48.05 -15.62
CA ILE A 19 -1.53 -46.97 -15.04
C ILE A 19 -2.55 -46.04 -14.35
N LEU A 20 -2.77 -46.23 -13.05
CA LEU A 20 -2.13 -45.51 -11.95
C LEU A 20 -2.53 -44.03 -11.89
N THR A 21 -3.29 -43.75 -10.85
CA THR A 21 -3.67 -42.45 -10.30
C THR A 21 -2.51 -41.48 -10.16
N VAL A 22 -2.67 -40.27 -10.70
CA VAL A 22 -2.01 -39.03 -10.26
C VAL A 22 -3.14 -37.98 -10.30
N GLY A 23 -3.73 -37.50 -9.21
CA GLY A 23 -3.16 -37.27 -7.89
C GLY A 23 -2.45 -35.92 -7.90
N MET A 24 -3.17 -34.88 -7.46
CA MET A 24 -2.68 -33.53 -7.14
C MET A 24 -2.46 -32.62 -8.35
N LEU A 25 -3.51 -31.86 -8.69
CA LEU A 25 -3.30 -30.48 -9.12
C LEU A 25 -2.62 -29.77 -7.93
N THR A 26 -1.29 -29.69 -7.96
CA THR A 26 -0.53 -28.75 -7.13
C THR A 26 -0.88 -27.36 -7.60
N GLY A 27 -2.01 -26.85 -7.09
CA GLY A 27 -2.23 -25.43 -6.98
C GLY A 27 -1.08 -24.89 -6.14
N CYS A 28 -0.08 -24.33 -6.81
CA CYS A 28 0.91 -23.47 -6.17
C CYS A 28 0.17 -22.18 -5.77
N GLY A 29 -0.67 -22.29 -4.74
CA GLY A 29 -1.13 -21.16 -3.97
C GLY A 29 0.07 -20.70 -3.16
N THR A 30 0.99 -19.97 -3.80
CA THR A 30 1.80 -19.02 -3.05
C THR A 30 0.84 -18.00 -2.51
N SER A 31 0.28 -18.26 -1.34
CA SER A 31 -0.32 -17.24 -0.50
C SER A 31 0.83 -16.32 -0.10
N THR A 32 1.20 -15.38 -0.98
CA THR A 32 1.99 -14.22 -0.60
C THR A 32 1.21 -13.56 0.51
N LYS A 33 1.66 -13.77 1.75
CA LYS A 33 1.11 -13.13 2.93
C LYS A 33 1.22 -11.64 2.67
N GLU A 34 0.10 -10.96 2.46
CA GLU A 34 0.11 -9.53 2.24
C GLU A 34 0.81 -8.86 3.43
N LYS A 35 1.81 -8.02 3.13
CA LYS A 35 2.49 -7.26 4.18
C LYS A 35 1.50 -6.30 4.82
N ASN A 36 1.56 -6.21 6.15
CA ASN A 36 0.79 -5.27 6.96
C ASN A 36 1.72 -4.55 7.93
N PRO A 37 2.64 -3.71 7.42
CA PRO A 37 3.61 -2.99 8.25
C PRO A 37 2.92 -1.92 9.09
N THR A 38 3.42 -1.67 10.29
CA THR A 38 3.00 -0.49 11.07
C THR A 38 3.37 0.80 10.34
N THR A 39 2.68 1.91 10.62
CA THR A 39 3.01 3.20 10.00
C THR A 39 4.43 3.66 10.35
N LYS A 40 4.95 3.25 11.51
CA LYS A 40 6.33 3.50 11.93
C LYS A 40 7.33 2.76 11.06
N GLU A 41 7.12 1.48 10.77
CA GLU A 41 7.97 0.70 9.86
C GLU A 41 7.99 1.30 8.45
N VAL A 42 6.84 1.79 7.96
CA VAL A 42 6.78 2.48 6.66
C VAL A 42 7.60 3.77 6.68
N ILE A 43 7.45 4.60 7.73
CA ILE A 43 8.24 5.83 7.87
C ILE A 43 9.74 5.55 8.03
N GLU A 44 10.13 4.51 8.78
CA GLU A 44 11.53 4.10 8.89
C GLU A 44 12.10 3.70 7.53
N ASN A 45 11.34 3.00 6.70
CA ASN A 45 11.74 2.70 5.33
C ASN A 45 11.90 3.96 4.48
N ILE A 46 10.96 4.91 4.57
CA ILE A 46 11.04 6.20 3.89
C ILE A 46 12.31 6.96 4.33
N LYS A 47 12.62 7.01 5.63
CA LYS A 47 13.81 7.68 6.16
C LYS A 47 15.13 7.04 5.70
N ASN A 48 15.13 5.76 5.32
CA ASN A 48 16.30 5.15 4.71
C ASN A 48 16.52 5.61 3.26
N SER A 49 15.51 6.21 2.63
CA SER A 49 15.55 6.70 1.24
C SER A 49 15.76 8.21 1.11
N THR A 50 15.44 9.00 2.15
CA THR A 50 15.56 10.46 2.12
C THR A 50 15.74 11.06 3.53
N GLU A 51 16.32 12.26 3.58
CA GLU A 51 16.60 13.00 4.81
C GLU A 51 15.39 13.85 5.23
N PHE A 52 15.00 13.74 6.50
CA PHE A 52 13.92 14.55 7.09
C PHE A 52 14.52 15.79 7.80
N ALA A 53 15.48 16.44 7.14
CA ALA A 53 16.16 17.60 7.69
C ALA A 53 15.12 18.68 8.06
N ASP A 54 15.29 19.27 9.25
CA ASP A 54 14.41 20.31 9.79
C ASP A 54 12.93 19.93 10.01
N MET A 55 12.58 18.65 9.92
CA MET A 55 11.30 18.13 10.39
C MET A 55 11.39 17.66 11.85
N GLN A 56 10.25 17.63 12.53
CA GLN A 56 10.06 17.03 13.84
C GLN A 56 8.93 16.01 13.79
N GLU A 57 9.04 14.96 14.60
CA GLU A 57 7.98 13.97 14.73
C GLU A 57 6.71 14.61 15.33
N GLY A 58 5.57 14.27 14.72
CA GLY A 58 4.26 14.63 15.20
C GLY A 58 3.80 13.74 16.35
N ASN A 59 2.81 14.22 17.11
CA ASN A 59 2.11 13.46 18.13
C ASN A 59 0.59 13.61 17.92
N GLU A 60 -0.23 12.84 18.64
CA GLU A 60 -1.69 12.90 18.50
C GLU A 60 -2.26 14.31 18.72
N GLU A 61 -1.66 15.12 19.59
CA GLU A 61 -2.08 16.51 19.84
C GLU A 61 -1.91 17.42 18.61
N LYS A 62 -0.91 17.14 17.77
CA LYS A 62 -0.62 17.89 16.54
C LYS A 62 -1.44 17.38 15.35
N LEU A 63 -2.09 16.22 15.47
CA LEU A 63 -2.78 15.53 14.38
C LEU A 63 -3.90 16.38 13.77
N GLU A 64 -4.89 16.77 14.57
CA GLU A 64 -6.03 17.57 14.09
C GLU A 64 -5.58 18.89 13.49
N LYS A 65 -4.58 19.54 14.11
CA LYS A 65 -4.04 20.80 13.64
C LYS A 65 -3.36 20.67 12.28
N PHE A 66 -2.77 19.51 12.00
CA PHE A 66 -1.88 19.30 10.87
C PHE A 66 -2.56 18.70 9.66
N VAL A 67 -3.18 17.52 9.82
CA VAL A 67 -3.82 16.79 8.72
C VAL A 67 -5.33 17.02 8.65
N GLY A 68 -5.93 17.72 9.63
CA GLY A 68 -7.34 18.13 9.57
C GLY A 68 -8.36 16.98 9.64
N VAL A 69 -7.90 15.77 9.99
CA VAL A 69 -8.71 14.54 10.01
C VAL A 69 -9.06 14.14 11.43
N LYS A 70 -10.28 13.62 11.59
CA LYS A 70 -10.77 13.10 12.87
C LYS A 70 -10.04 11.81 13.22
N SER A 71 -9.62 11.69 14.48
CA SER A 71 -8.93 10.49 14.98
C SER A 71 -9.78 9.22 15.00
N GLU A 72 -11.11 9.34 14.88
CA GLU A 72 -12.05 8.21 14.99
C GLU A 72 -11.89 7.17 13.88
N ASP A 73 -11.47 7.57 12.68
CA ASP A 73 -11.28 6.69 11.52
C ASP A 73 -9.83 6.21 11.34
N ILE A 74 -8.90 6.67 12.18
CA ILE A 74 -7.46 6.37 12.09
C ILE A 74 -7.12 5.18 13.00
N GLU A 75 -6.46 4.17 12.44
CA GLU A 75 -5.93 3.01 13.17
C GLU A 75 -4.52 3.30 13.70
N GLU A 76 -3.63 3.79 12.84
CA GLU A 76 -2.25 4.14 13.17
C GLU A 76 -1.84 5.38 12.37
N ILE A 77 -0.93 6.18 12.92
CA ILE A 77 -0.31 7.28 12.18
C ILE A 77 1.14 7.46 12.58
N SER A 78 1.97 7.82 11.61
CA SER A 78 3.31 8.32 11.85
C SER A 78 3.59 9.46 10.87
N PHE A 79 3.96 10.62 11.41
CA PHE A 79 4.09 11.84 10.61
C PHE A 79 5.18 12.76 11.13
N TYR A 80 5.72 13.55 10.21
CA TYR A 80 6.80 14.50 10.42
C TYR A 80 6.40 15.83 9.80
N ILE A 81 6.57 16.89 10.58
CA ILE A 81 6.10 18.23 10.27
C ILE A 81 7.28 19.19 10.33
N PRO A 82 7.21 20.36 9.68
CA PRO A 82 8.32 21.30 9.73
C PRO A 82 8.50 21.84 11.16
N LYS A 83 9.74 22.12 11.56
CA LYS A 83 10.05 22.77 12.84
C LYS A 83 9.67 24.25 12.87
N THR A 84 9.55 24.88 11.70
CA THR A 84 9.25 26.31 11.55
C THR A 84 8.11 26.50 10.54
N ASN A 85 7.42 27.64 10.62
CA ASN A 85 6.36 27.98 9.67
C ASN A 85 6.92 28.53 8.33
N LEU A 86 8.23 28.44 8.09
CA LEU A 86 8.89 28.89 6.86
C LEU A 86 9.16 27.75 5.88
N GLN A 87 8.82 26.52 6.26
CA GLN A 87 9.01 25.31 5.47
C GLN A 87 7.67 24.63 5.27
N ALA A 88 7.44 24.12 4.06
CA ALA A 88 6.28 23.32 3.71
C ALA A 88 6.54 21.81 3.86
N ASP A 89 7.80 21.41 4.04
CA ASP A 89 8.22 20.01 4.11
C ASP A 89 7.43 19.21 5.17
N GLU A 90 6.67 18.22 4.72
CA GLU A 90 5.87 17.34 5.55
C GLU A 90 5.71 15.94 4.97
N VAL A 91 5.72 14.93 5.85
CA VAL A 91 5.48 13.53 5.46
C VAL A 91 4.56 12.88 6.47
N ALA A 92 3.50 12.24 6.01
CA ALA A 92 2.59 11.48 6.86
C ALA A 92 2.25 10.13 6.23
N VAL A 93 2.27 9.08 7.05
CA VAL A 93 1.70 7.76 6.74
C VAL A 93 0.57 7.50 7.71
N ILE A 94 -0.64 7.34 7.19
CA ILE A 94 -1.87 7.12 7.95
C ILE A 94 -2.41 5.77 7.56
N LYS A 95 -2.75 4.93 8.55
CA LYS A 95 -3.48 3.70 8.35
C LYS A 95 -4.92 3.90 8.82
N VAL A 96 -5.87 3.72 7.91
CA VAL A 96 -7.29 3.94 8.12
C VAL A 96 -7.96 2.64 8.55
N LYS A 97 -8.93 2.71 9.48
CA LYS A 97 -9.64 1.52 9.98
C LYS A 97 -10.49 0.83 8.91
N ASP A 98 -11.02 1.62 7.97
CA ASP A 98 -11.92 1.17 6.91
C ASP A 98 -11.44 1.71 5.56
N GLU A 99 -11.14 0.82 4.62
CA GLU A 99 -10.70 1.16 3.27
C GLU A 99 -11.72 2.06 2.54
N ALA A 100 -13.03 1.93 2.84
CA ALA A 100 -14.07 2.77 2.26
C ALA A 100 -13.93 4.26 2.64
N LYS A 101 -13.17 4.59 3.69
CA LYS A 101 -12.91 5.95 4.16
C LYS A 101 -11.66 6.59 3.56
N VAL A 102 -10.81 5.82 2.90
CA VAL A 102 -9.49 6.27 2.41
C VAL A 102 -9.61 7.46 1.45
N GLU A 103 -10.51 7.38 0.47
CA GLU A 103 -10.68 8.45 -0.53
C GLU A 103 -11.31 9.72 0.05
N ASP A 104 -12.19 9.59 1.04
CA ASP A 104 -12.73 10.77 1.75
C ASP A 104 -11.64 11.44 2.59
N MET A 105 -10.85 10.64 3.31
CA MET A 105 -9.74 11.13 4.12
C MET A 105 -8.67 11.81 3.28
N LYS A 106 -8.32 11.26 2.10
CA LYS A 106 -7.40 11.92 1.16
C LYS A 106 -7.90 13.29 0.73
N LYS A 107 -9.19 13.46 0.44
CA LYS A 107 -9.75 14.79 0.09
C LYS A 107 -9.64 15.79 1.24
N GLN A 108 -9.86 15.34 2.47
CA GLN A 108 -9.70 16.20 3.66
C GLN A 108 -8.25 16.65 3.83
N ILE A 109 -7.31 15.70 3.70
CA ILE A 109 -5.86 15.97 3.75
C ILE A 109 -5.45 16.94 2.63
N GLU A 110 -5.90 16.69 1.39
CA GLU A 110 -5.60 17.53 0.23
C GLU A 110 -6.09 18.97 0.42
N ALA A 111 -7.33 19.13 0.88
CA ALA A 111 -7.88 20.45 1.17
C ALA A 111 -7.05 21.17 2.25
N LYS A 112 -6.64 20.44 3.30
CA LYS A 112 -5.88 21.00 4.41
C LYS A 112 -4.46 21.42 4.02
N VAL A 113 -3.73 20.58 3.30
CA VAL A 113 -2.36 20.91 2.85
C VAL A 113 -2.35 22.09 1.88
N ASN A 114 -3.35 22.15 0.98
CA ASN A 114 -3.49 23.30 0.07
C ASN A 114 -3.82 24.59 0.85
N GLU A 115 -4.75 24.53 1.81
CA GLU A 115 -5.07 25.67 2.69
C GLU A 115 -3.84 26.17 3.45
N ASN A 116 -3.06 25.26 4.03
CA ASN A 116 -1.81 25.61 4.73
C ASN A 116 -0.78 26.21 3.76
N GLY A 117 -0.76 25.75 2.51
CA GLY A 117 0.17 26.20 1.47
C GLY A 117 -0.10 27.59 0.91
N GLU A 118 -1.34 28.09 0.92
CA GLU A 118 -1.69 29.40 0.37
C GLU A 118 -0.85 30.54 0.96
N GLY A 119 -0.44 30.44 2.22
CA GLY A 119 0.43 31.43 2.87
C GLY A 119 1.82 31.56 2.25
N PHE A 120 2.29 30.55 1.50
CA PHE A 120 3.59 30.57 0.83
C PHE A 120 3.55 31.25 -0.54
N LYS A 121 2.38 31.34 -1.17
CA LYS A 121 2.22 31.78 -2.55
C LYS A 121 2.85 33.15 -2.85
N ASP A 122 2.67 34.09 -1.93
CA ASP A 122 3.10 35.48 -2.10
C ASP A 122 4.53 35.76 -1.58
N TYR A 123 5.08 34.90 -0.72
CA TYR A 123 6.31 35.20 0.04
C TYR A 123 7.40 34.11 -0.07
N LEU A 124 7.04 32.86 -0.31
CA LEU A 124 7.93 31.70 -0.35
C LEU A 124 7.54 30.77 -1.52
N PRO A 125 7.71 31.21 -2.78
CA PRO A 125 7.23 30.48 -3.96
C PRO A 125 7.86 29.08 -4.10
N GLU A 126 9.09 28.88 -3.63
CA GLU A 126 9.72 27.55 -3.59
C GLU A 126 8.97 26.59 -2.66
N GLN A 127 8.52 27.06 -1.50
CA GLN A 127 7.75 26.26 -0.55
C GLN A 127 6.35 25.97 -1.09
N TYR A 128 5.72 26.95 -1.73
CA TYR A 128 4.45 26.74 -2.42
C TYR A 128 4.57 25.70 -3.54
N ASN A 129 5.67 25.70 -4.29
CA ASN A 129 5.91 24.71 -5.34
C ASN A 129 6.00 23.28 -4.78
N LEU A 130 6.55 23.08 -3.57
CA LEU A 130 6.52 21.77 -2.92
C LEU A 130 5.10 21.30 -2.63
N VAL A 131 4.22 22.20 -2.16
CA VAL A 131 2.81 21.88 -1.86
C VAL A 131 2.03 21.52 -3.13
N GLU A 132 2.26 22.25 -4.22
CA GLU A 132 1.63 21.98 -5.52
C GLU A 132 2.08 20.63 -6.10
N ASN A 133 3.34 20.25 -5.88
CA ASN A 133 3.92 18.99 -6.34
C ASN A 133 3.92 17.88 -5.27
N LYS A 134 3.07 18.00 -4.24
CA LYS A 134 2.92 16.97 -3.22
C LYS A 134 2.54 15.62 -3.84
N VAL A 135 3.00 14.54 -3.21
CA VAL A 135 2.45 13.19 -3.43
C VAL A 135 1.35 12.95 -2.40
N LEU A 136 0.16 12.61 -2.88
CA LEU A 136 -0.95 12.13 -2.05
C LEU A 136 -1.49 10.82 -2.65
N LYS A 137 -1.16 9.71 -2.01
CA LYS A 137 -1.40 8.35 -2.53
C LYS A 137 -2.05 7.46 -1.49
N SER A 138 -2.65 6.36 -1.93
CA SER A 138 -3.12 5.29 -1.07
C SER A 138 -2.64 3.92 -1.55
N GLU A 139 -2.48 3.00 -0.60
CA GLU A 139 -2.24 1.57 -0.81
C GLU A 139 -3.11 0.80 0.20
N ARG A 140 -4.20 0.18 -0.29
CA ARG A 140 -5.25 -0.40 0.57
C ARG A 140 -5.73 0.62 1.62
N THR A 141 -5.56 0.31 2.90
CA THR A 141 -5.94 1.18 4.02
C THR A 141 -4.90 2.25 4.37
N TYR A 142 -3.76 2.31 3.67
CA TYR A 142 -2.69 3.27 3.95
C TYR A 142 -2.83 4.50 3.05
N ILE A 143 -2.54 5.67 3.61
CA ILE A 143 -2.42 6.95 2.90
C ILE A 143 -1.03 7.50 3.13
N LEU A 144 -0.40 7.95 2.06
CA LEU A 144 0.83 8.74 2.07
C LEU A 144 0.50 10.19 1.70
N LEU A 145 0.98 11.12 2.53
CA LEU A 145 1.19 12.52 2.13
C LEU A 145 2.70 12.78 2.15
N ALA A 146 3.24 13.36 1.08
CA ALA A 146 4.62 13.81 1.03
C ALA A 146 4.70 15.16 0.30
N VAL A 147 4.94 16.22 1.06
CA VAL A 147 5.37 17.53 0.57
C VAL A 147 6.88 17.58 0.79
N SER A 148 7.65 17.42 -0.28
CA SER A 148 9.10 17.42 -0.20
C SER A 148 9.69 17.56 -1.60
N LYS A 149 10.91 18.08 -1.69
CA LYS A 149 11.70 18.02 -2.91
C LYS A 149 11.99 16.57 -3.36
N ASP A 150 11.93 15.60 -2.43
CA ASP A 150 12.18 14.18 -2.67
C ASP A 150 10.87 13.35 -2.68
N ALA A 151 9.72 13.97 -2.97
CA ALA A 151 8.40 13.33 -2.90
C ALA A 151 8.31 12.03 -3.73
N GLU A 152 8.91 11.98 -4.91
CA GLU A 152 8.96 10.76 -5.74
C GLU A 152 9.72 9.62 -5.07
N LYS A 153 10.88 9.89 -4.44
CA LYS A 153 11.64 8.86 -3.70
C LYS A 153 10.87 8.37 -2.48
N ILE A 154 10.16 9.27 -1.81
CA ILE A 154 9.29 8.94 -0.68
C ILE A 154 8.16 8.01 -1.15
N GLU A 155 7.55 8.30 -2.31
CA GLU A 155 6.53 7.44 -2.92
C GLU A 155 7.06 6.04 -3.23
N GLU A 156 8.24 5.93 -3.84
CA GLU A 156 8.87 4.65 -4.15
C GLU A 156 9.16 3.83 -2.89
N ALA A 157 9.66 4.47 -1.83
CA ALA A 157 9.93 3.82 -0.55
C ALA A 157 8.62 3.37 0.13
N PHE A 158 7.56 4.19 0.07
CA PHE A 158 6.23 3.82 0.53
C PHE A 158 5.71 2.58 -0.19
N ASP A 159 5.73 2.57 -1.53
CA ASP A 159 5.32 1.41 -2.33
C ASP A 159 6.15 0.16 -2.00
N GLY A 160 7.46 0.34 -1.77
CA GLY A 160 8.38 -0.72 -1.38
C GLY A 160 8.05 -1.39 -0.05
N SER A 161 7.39 -0.68 0.88
CA SER A 161 7.00 -1.24 2.17
C SER A 161 5.93 -2.34 2.09
N PHE A 162 5.20 -2.42 0.97
CA PHE A 162 4.10 -3.38 0.77
C PHE A 162 4.44 -4.53 -0.18
N LYS A 163 5.61 -4.49 -0.84
CA LYS A 163 6.10 -5.52 -1.78
C LYS A 163 6.81 -6.67 -1.09
#